data_AF-A0A7V6A5P1-F1
#
_entry.id   AF-A0A7V6A5P1-F1
#
_cell.length_a   1.000
_cell.length_b   1.000
_cell.length_c   1.000
_cell.angle_alpha   90.00
_cell.angle_beta   90.00
_cell.angle_gamma   90.00
#
_symmetry.space_group_name_H-M   'P 1'
#
loop_
_entity.id
_entity.type
_entity.pdbx_description
1 polymer ?
#
loop_
_entity_poly.entity_id
_entity_poly.type
_entity_poly.pdbx_seq_one_letter_code
_entity_poly.pdbx_strand_id
1 'polypeptide(L)'
;MHCESIKPGIECTFMTKKGCSFNGGKCRPVVESCEGCDRILDVNGDRYCNAFPDPAVKWRRGTCNLATHQKGNGNGAKPEQKINPLKASKRAARR
;
A
#
# COMPACT_ATOMS: atom_id res chain seq x y z
N MET A 1 11.65 -12.15 -2.76
CA MET A 1 12.14 -12.30 -4.15
C MET A 1 12.44 -10.91 -4.66
N HIS A 2 13.65 -10.63 -5.13
CA HIS A 2 14.03 -9.28 -5.58
C HIS A 2 13.52 -9.05 -7.00
N CYS A 3 13.12 -7.82 -7.31
CA CYS A 3 12.84 -7.43 -8.69
C CYS A 3 14.17 -7.34 -9.45
N GLU A 4 14.23 -7.92 -10.64
CA GLU A 4 15.37 -7.88 -11.57
C GLU A 4 15.08 -7.00 -12.81
N SER A 5 13.83 -6.59 -13.02
CA SER A 5 13.41 -5.90 -14.25
C SER A 5 13.47 -4.37 -14.14
N ILE A 6 12.64 -3.79 -13.28
CA ILE A 6 12.50 -2.32 -13.19
C ILE A 6 13.17 -1.75 -11.95
N LYS A 7 13.12 -2.48 -10.83
CA LYS A 7 13.69 -2.06 -9.55
C LYS A 7 14.71 -3.10 -9.05
N PRO A 8 15.91 -3.17 -9.67
CA PRO A 8 16.90 -4.19 -9.32
C PRO A 8 17.20 -4.19 -7.82
N GLY A 9 17.02 -5.34 -7.17
CA GLY A 9 17.36 -5.52 -5.75
C GLY A 9 16.28 -5.10 -4.74
N ILE A 10 15.14 -4.56 -5.18
CA ILE A 10 14.01 -4.26 -4.28
C ILE A 10 13.16 -5.52 -4.08
N GLU A 11 12.79 -5.82 -2.83
CA GLU A 11 11.85 -6.90 -2.54
C GLU A 11 10.51 -6.67 -3.24
N CYS A 12 10.15 -7.61 -4.11
CA CYS A 12 8.95 -7.56 -4.90
C CYS A 12 8.17 -8.87 -4.77
N THR A 13 6.96 -8.78 -4.24
CA THR A 13 6.05 -9.92 -4.08
C THR A 13 5.49 -10.43 -5.41
N PHE A 14 5.56 -9.62 -6.46
CA PHE A 14 5.09 -9.94 -7.81
C PHE A 14 6.18 -10.59 -8.67
N MET A 15 7.42 -10.66 -8.18
CA MET A 15 8.51 -11.27 -8.94
C MET A 15 8.52 -12.79 -8.73
N THR A 16 8.44 -13.52 -9.83
CA THR A 16 8.52 -14.98 -9.86
C THR A 16 9.73 -15.42 -10.68
N LYS A 17 10.07 -16.72 -10.66
CA LYS A 17 11.17 -17.27 -11.49
C LYS A 17 10.96 -17.08 -13.00
N LYS A 18 9.72 -16.84 -13.44
CA LYS A 18 9.37 -16.59 -14.85
C LYS A 18 9.28 -15.10 -15.19
N GLY A 19 9.63 -14.22 -14.26
CA GLY A 19 9.49 -12.77 -14.37
C GLY A 19 8.33 -12.21 -13.53
N CYS A 20 7.98 -10.95 -13.78
CA CYS A 20 6.92 -10.25 -13.06
C CYS A 20 5.56 -10.84 -13.42
N SER A 21 4.80 -11.32 -12.44
CA SER A 21 3.46 -11.92 -12.63
C SER A 21 2.38 -10.91 -12.94
N PHE A 22 2.69 -9.61 -12.89
CA PHE A 22 1.74 -8.56 -13.18
C PHE A 22 1.37 -8.52 -14.67
N ASN A 23 0.13 -8.12 -14.97
CA ASN A 23 -0.39 -8.10 -16.34
C ASN A 23 0.47 -7.16 -17.22
N GLY A 24 1.12 -7.75 -18.23
CA GLY A 24 2.08 -7.06 -19.11
C GLY A 24 3.55 -7.16 -18.67
N GLY A 25 3.86 -7.92 -17.61
CA GLY A 25 5.23 -8.29 -17.22
C GLY A 25 6.10 -7.14 -16.71
N LYS A 26 5.54 -5.95 -16.52
CA LYS A 26 6.28 -4.72 -16.16
C LYS A 26 5.53 -3.86 -15.16
N CYS A 27 6.27 -3.19 -14.28
CA CYS A 27 5.73 -2.13 -13.42
C CYS A 27 5.46 -0.87 -14.25
N ARG A 28 4.47 -0.10 -13.85
CA ARG A 28 4.10 1.20 -14.41
C ARG A 28 4.49 2.32 -13.45
N PRO A 29 4.80 3.52 -13.96
CA PRO A 29 5.14 4.66 -13.12
C PRO A 29 3.96 5.10 -12.26
N VAL A 30 4.26 5.89 -11.24
CA VAL A 30 3.26 6.51 -10.35
C VAL A 30 2.37 7.50 -11.10
N VAL A 31 1.14 7.64 -10.63
CA VAL A 31 0.19 8.65 -11.11
C VAL A 31 0.29 9.91 -10.25
N GLU A 32 -0.21 11.05 -10.73
CA GLU A 32 -0.22 12.32 -9.98
C GLU A 32 -0.89 12.18 -8.60
N SER A 33 -1.94 11.35 -8.49
CA SER A 33 -2.60 11.08 -7.20
C SER A 33 -1.70 10.38 -6.17
N CYS A 34 -0.61 9.73 -6.60
CA CYS A 34 0.37 9.12 -5.69
C CYS A 34 1.35 10.12 -5.09
N GLU A 35 1.47 11.34 -5.62
CA GLU A 35 2.47 12.30 -5.19
C GLU A 35 2.36 12.61 -3.68
N GLY A 36 3.51 12.59 -3.00
CA GLY A 36 3.60 12.74 -1.55
C GLY A 36 3.51 11.44 -0.74
N CYS A 37 3.26 10.28 -1.37
CA CYS A 37 3.27 8.99 -0.69
C CYS A 37 4.70 8.52 -0.38
N ASP A 38 4.98 8.12 0.85
CA ASP A 38 6.29 7.62 1.32
C ASP A 38 6.74 6.32 0.62
N ARG A 39 5.83 5.69 -0.13
CA ARG A 39 6.03 4.41 -0.80
C ARG A 39 6.48 4.57 -2.25
N ILE A 40 6.72 5.80 -2.70
CA ILE A 40 7.29 6.11 -4.01
C ILE A 40 8.80 5.87 -3.96
N LEU A 41 9.31 5.18 -4.97
CA LEU A 41 10.73 4.95 -5.19
C LEU A 41 11.10 5.52 -6.56
N ASP A 42 12.09 6.40 -6.57
CA ASP A 42 12.73 6.87 -7.79
C ASP A 42 13.76 5.85 -8.24
N VAL A 43 13.57 5.30 -9.44
CA VAL A 43 14.50 4.33 -10.04
C VAL A 43 14.73 4.71 -11.50
N ASN A 44 15.99 4.96 -11.86
CA ASN A 44 16.42 5.33 -13.21
C ASN A 44 15.68 6.56 -13.80
N GLY A 45 15.32 7.53 -12.95
CA GLY A 45 14.64 8.75 -13.36
C GLY A 45 13.10 8.66 -13.41
N ASP A 46 12.55 7.47 -13.24
CA ASP A 46 11.11 7.24 -13.15
C ASP A 46 10.69 6.92 -11.71
N ARG A 47 9.50 7.43 -11.33
CA ARG A 47 8.91 7.17 -10.02
C ARG A 47 8.01 5.94 -10.06
N TYR A 48 8.24 4.98 -9.18
CA TYR A 48 7.47 3.74 -9.07
C TYR A 48 6.92 3.53 -7.66
N CYS A 49 5.79 2.83 -7.54
CA CYS A 49 5.35 2.36 -6.24
C CYS A 49 6.16 1.12 -5.80
N ASN A 50 6.59 1.09 -4.53
CA ASN A 50 7.23 -0.08 -3.92
C ASN A 50 6.22 -1.22 -3.71
N ALA A 51 4.98 -0.88 -3.34
CA ALA A 51 3.99 -1.85 -2.91
C ALA A 51 3.23 -2.54 -4.04
N PHE A 52 3.06 -1.85 -5.18
CA PHE A 52 2.21 -2.31 -6.25
C PHE A 52 2.83 -1.98 -7.62
N PRO A 53 2.74 -2.90 -8.60
CA PRO A 53 3.30 -2.70 -9.93
C PRO A 53 2.52 -1.69 -10.77
N ASP A 54 1.23 -1.49 -10.51
CA ASP A 54 0.39 -0.49 -11.21
C ASP A 54 -0.42 0.36 -10.22
N PRO A 55 0.07 1.58 -9.89
CA PRO A 55 -0.64 2.47 -8.99
C PRO A 55 -1.97 2.97 -9.57
N ALA A 56 -2.10 3.14 -10.89
CA ALA A 56 -3.32 3.67 -11.50
C ALA A 56 -4.55 2.77 -11.24
N VAL A 57 -4.35 1.45 -11.19
CA VAL A 57 -5.42 0.47 -10.86
C VAL A 57 -5.95 0.66 -9.45
N LYS A 58 -5.07 1.04 -8.50
CA LYS A 58 -5.49 1.29 -7.11
C LYS A 58 -6.30 2.57 -6.98
N TRP A 59 -6.04 3.57 -7.80
CA TRP A 59 -6.79 4.83 -7.81
C TRP A 59 -8.10 4.77 -8.62
N ARG A 60 -8.22 3.81 -9.55
CA ARG A 60 -9.41 3.69 -10.42
C ARG A 60 -10.73 3.53 -9.64
N ARG A 61 -10.71 2.84 -8.50
CA ARG A 61 -11.90 2.55 -7.68
C ARG A 61 -12.06 3.48 -6.48
N GLY A 62 -11.27 4.54 -6.39
CA GLY A 62 -11.22 5.47 -5.25
C GLY A 62 -9.80 5.61 -4.69
N THR A 63 -9.68 6.16 -3.49
CA THR A 63 -8.37 6.39 -2.85
C THR A 63 -7.59 5.10 -2.66
N CYS A 64 -6.30 5.12 -3.01
CA CYS A 64 -5.42 3.98 -2.76
C CYS A 64 -5.36 3.64 -1.27
N ASN A 65 -5.65 2.38 -0.94
CA ASN A 65 -5.66 1.88 0.44
C ASN A 65 -4.27 1.86 1.13
N LEU A 66 -3.21 2.22 0.40
CA LEU A 66 -1.82 2.28 0.85
C LEU A 66 -1.24 3.71 0.78
N ALA A 67 -2.06 4.71 0.40
CA ALA A 67 -1.65 6.10 0.36
C ALA A 67 -1.33 6.58 1.79
N THR A 68 -0.06 6.88 2.07
CA THR A 68 0.37 7.39 3.38
C THR A 68 0.09 8.89 3.52
N HIS A 69 0.12 9.62 2.40
CA HIS A 69 -0.18 11.04 2.31
C HIS A 69 -1.65 11.36 2.52
N GLN A 70 -2.53 10.48 2.06
CA GLN A 70 -3.97 10.65 2.21
C GLN A 70 -4.43 10.08 3.57
N LYS A 71 -4.07 10.78 4.65
CA LYS A 71 -4.70 10.62 5.97
C LYS A 71 -6.16 11.10 5.89
N GLY A 72 -7.02 10.30 5.28
CA GLY A 72 -8.45 10.61 5.17
C GLY A 72 -9.24 9.44 4.61
N ASN A 73 -10.04 8.80 5.48
CA ASN A 73 -11.19 7.94 5.21
C ASN A 73 -11.02 6.40 5.13
N GLY A 74 -9.87 5.80 5.47
CA GLY A 74 -9.76 4.34 5.51
C GLY A 74 -8.75 3.79 6.52
N ASN A 75 -9.22 3.46 7.72
CA ASN A 75 -8.56 2.51 8.65
C ASN A 75 -7.14 2.84 9.17
N GLY A 76 -6.76 4.11 9.26
CA GLY A 76 -5.48 4.54 9.88
C GLY A 76 -5.63 5.21 11.25
N ALA A 77 -6.78 5.83 11.52
CA ALA A 77 -7.17 6.11 12.89
C ALA A 77 -7.74 4.80 13.41
N LYS A 78 -7.05 4.16 14.37
CA LYS A 78 -7.75 3.28 15.31
C LYS A 78 -9.00 4.09 15.71
N PRO A 79 -10.24 3.63 15.49
CA PRO A 79 -11.31 4.22 16.27
C PRO A 79 -10.80 4.00 17.69
N GLU A 80 -10.50 5.08 18.39
CA GLU A 80 -10.45 5.04 19.83
C GLU A 80 -11.80 4.44 20.18
N GLN A 81 -11.81 3.12 20.38
CA GLN A 81 -13.01 2.40 20.67
C GLN A 81 -13.35 2.96 22.03
N LYS A 82 -14.22 3.98 22.03
CA LYS A 82 -14.93 4.47 23.21
C LYS A 82 -15.78 3.29 23.67
N ILE A 83 -15.11 2.32 24.27
CA ILE A 83 -15.73 1.25 25.02
C ILE A 83 -16.41 1.99 26.15
N ASN A 84 -17.74 1.92 26.13
CA ASN A 84 -18.54 2.47 27.19
C ASN A 84 -18.09 1.80 28.51
N PRO A 85 -17.83 2.57 29.59
CA PRO A 85 -17.26 2.05 30.83
C PRO A 85 -18.07 0.87 31.42
N LEU A 86 -19.38 0.84 31.21
CA LEU A 86 -20.26 -0.28 31.60
C LEU A 86 -19.90 -1.60 30.87
N LYS A 87 -19.48 -1.51 29.61
CA LYS A 87 -19.08 -2.66 28.77
C LYS A 87 -17.68 -3.19 29.14
N ALA A 88 -16.79 -2.31 29.63
CA ALA A 88 -15.49 -2.71 30.20
C ALA A 88 -15.66 -3.43 31.54
N SER A 89 -16.46 -2.87 32.45
CA SER A 89 -16.69 -3.44 33.78
C SER A 89 -17.34 -4.83 33.70
N LYS A 90 -18.30 -5.03 32.78
CA LYS A 90 -18.96 -6.33 32.59
C LYS A 90 -18.04 -7.41 31.99
N ARG A 91 -17.00 -7.01 31.24
CA ARG A 91 -15.96 -7.93 30.76
C ARG A 91 -14.93 -8.27 31.82
N ALA A 92 -14.57 -7.32 32.69
CA ALA A 92 -13.67 -7.55 33.81
C ALA A 92 -14.28 -8.52 34.85
N ALA A 93 -15.58 -8.40 35.13
CA ALA A 93 -16.29 -9.27 36.09
C ALA A 93 -16.50 -10.73 35.62
N ARG A 94 -16.19 -11.05 34.35
CA ARG A 94 -16.33 -12.39 33.77
C ARG A 94 -14.98 -13.13 33.65
N ARG A 95 -13.90 -12.54 34.14
CA ARG A 95 -12.54 -13.09 34.06
C ARG A 95 -12.11 -13.64 35.41
#